data_AF-A0A9D6NJP0-F1
#
_entry.id   AF-A0A9D6NJP0-F1
#
_cell.length_a   1.000
_cell.length_b   1.000
_cell.length_c   1.000
_cell.angle_alpha   90.00
_cell.angle_beta   90.00
_cell.angle_gamma   90.00
#
_symmetry.space_group_name_H-M   'P 1'
#
loop_
_entity.id
_entity.type
_entity.pdbx_description
1 polymer ?
#
loop_
_entity_poly.entity_id
_entity_poly.type
_entity_poly.pdbx_seq_one_letter_code
_entity_poly.pdbx_strand_id
1 'polypeptide(L)'
;MSDELRAGLVDGVTEGTTGQFRVLLDEDRYLQLDELVATRQVLPTGVVHTTYGIVSEVYGKLEGAAYASDTARIARDQTMPGYPVRTADVRVLRTLPEIWVPPAPGAVVERAAQAHRRNALYLDQMERPLPVALDNTGEPIYLDFDFLDGTRGGHASISGVSGVATKTSFALHLLYVLLETSQGREALGKYASGTRALVFNVKGEDLLHFDKPSSAYERRCQQPELPEQWRKLGVDRPGPFHSVRFFAPVSRHAGDSLGTDVESRPADQITPYGWTPLDFIRRGLLRFCFSDVDDSRNQLSFIEQRVRVQLARWAHPLEGAPGAAVMIPPAQGTGYNLEKLAQEKREPRSAMEGEVIRSFRDLVDFLELQLENEGGAREWTGGTQAGTVNAFLRRLHAMVPRFGHLVTHRVRSLELQGEGAPTENVIVVDINSLHEDGQRFVVGSLLSSIFEAKERGRRFPLHFIVLDELNKYAPRQGSSPLKEVLVDIAARGRSLGVILIGAQQSASDVEGAITRNAAIRVVGRLDGAESTADIYRFLTPEVRERATRLLPGAMILDQPIIPAPIPFRFPFPNYATRADEIPQMTEVEMEQAFLFR
;
A
#
# COMPACT_ATOMS: atom_id res chain seq x y z
N MET A 1 -27.96 -22.59 -26.59
CA MET A 1 -27.58 -21.28 -26.01
C MET A 1 -28.84 -20.69 -25.43
N SER A 2 -28.83 -20.29 -24.16
CA SER A 2 -30.00 -19.70 -23.50
C SER A 2 -30.25 -18.31 -24.07
N ASP A 3 -31.46 -18.06 -24.57
CA ASP A 3 -31.91 -16.78 -25.10
C ASP A 3 -31.76 -15.62 -24.08
N GLU A 4 -31.55 -15.94 -22.80
CA GLU A 4 -31.31 -14.98 -21.72
C GLU A 4 -29.98 -14.21 -21.81
N LEU A 5 -28.92 -14.81 -22.38
CA LEU A 5 -27.58 -14.18 -22.41
C LEU A 5 -27.33 -13.33 -23.64
N ARG A 6 -28.17 -13.46 -24.67
CA ARG A 6 -28.06 -12.70 -25.90
C ARG A 6 -28.29 -11.21 -25.61
N ALA A 7 -27.39 -10.38 -26.13
CA ALA A 7 -27.45 -8.93 -25.99
C ALA A 7 -27.75 -8.21 -27.32
N GLY A 8 -27.33 -8.78 -28.44
CA GLY A 8 -27.51 -8.18 -29.76
C GLY A 8 -26.60 -8.76 -30.83
N LEU A 9 -26.29 -7.95 -31.83
CA LEU A 9 -25.47 -8.31 -32.99
C LEU A 9 -24.31 -7.34 -33.17
N VAL A 10 -23.19 -7.80 -33.72
CA VAL A 10 -22.10 -6.91 -34.16
C VAL A 10 -22.63 -5.99 -35.26
N ASP A 11 -22.51 -4.68 -35.05
CA ASP A 11 -22.91 -3.65 -36.01
C ASP A 11 -22.07 -3.77 -37.30
N GLY A 12 -22.76 -3.75 -38.45
CA GLY A 12 -22.14 -3.77 -39.76
C GLY A 12 -22.09 -2.41 -40.46
N VAL A 13 -22.72 -1.38 -39.88
CA VAL A 13 -22.70 -0.01 -40.41
C VAL A 13 -21.43 0.72 -40.01
N THR A 14 -21.00 0.55 -38.75
CA THR A 14 -19.73 1.07 -38.25
C THR A 14 -18.61 0.06 -38.51
N GLU A 15 -17.45 0.51 -38.98
CA GLU A 15 -16.28 -0.37 -39.14
C GLU A 15 -15.80 -0.91 -37.77
N GLY A 16 -15.65 -2.24 -37.68
CA GLY A 16 -15.04 -2.92 -36.55
C GLY A 16 -13.56 -3.20 -36.78
N THR A 17 -12.76 -3.18 -35.73
CA THR A 17 -11.32 -3.47 -35.75
C THR A 17 -10.99 -4.66 -34.85
N THR A 18 -9.71 -5.05 -34.80
CA THR A 18 -9.23 -6.06 -33.85
C THR A 18 -9.19 -5.57 -32.41
N GLY A 19 -9.29 -4.26 -32.16
CA GLY A 19 -9.24 -3.64 -30.83
C GLY A 19 -10.59 -3.13 -30.33
N GLN A 20 -11.56 -2.88 -31.22
CA GLN A 20 -12.86 -2.33 -30.87
C GLN A 20 -13.91 -2.68 -31.92
N PHE A 21 -15.13 -2.93 -31.48
CA PHE A 21 -16.29 -3.10 -32.35
C PHE A 21 -17.55 -2.51 -31.69
N ARG A 22 -18.62 -2.33 -32.46
CA ARG A 22 -19.90 -1.85 -31.97
C ARG A 22 -20.93 -2.96 -31.98
N VAL A 23 -21.83 -2.94 -31.01
CA VAL A 23 -22.93 -3.89 -30.87
C VAL A 23 -24.23 -3.13 -31.06
N LEU A 24 -25.10 -3.59 -31.94
CA LEU A 24 -26.50 -3.21 -32.01
C LEU A 24 -27.28 -4.07 -31.01
N LEU A 25 -27.91 -3.45 -30.01
CA LEU A 25 -28.64 -4.18 -28.97
C LEU A 25 -30.01 -4.62 -29.46
N ASP A 26 -30.46 -5.79 -29.04
CA ASP A 26 -31.85 -6.23 -29.23
C ASP A 26 -32.81 -5.31 -28.42
N GLU A 27 -34.05 -5.11 -28.88
CA GLU A 27 -34.97 -4.09 -28.34
C GLU A 27 -35.28 -4.22 -26.83
N ASP A 28 -35.42 -5.46 -26.37
CA ASP A 28 -35.71 -5.84 -24.98
C ASP A 28 -34.46 -6.00 -24.11
N ARG A 29 -33.27 -5.75 -24.68
CA ARG A 29 -31.98 -5.97 -24.03
C ARG A 29 -31.24 -4.65 -23.78
N TYR A 30 -30.34 -4.72 -22.82
CA TYR A 30 -29.40 -3.65 -22.53
C TYR A 30 -28.01 -4.25 -22.31
N LEU A 31 -27.00 -3.41 -22.45
CA LEU A 31 -25.67 -3.61 -21.89
C LEU A 31 -25.35 -2.38 -21.04
N GLN A 32 -24.50 -2.55 -20.04
CA GLN A 32 -24.00 -1.45 -19.21
C GLN A 32 -22.49 -1.30 -19.40
N LEU A 33 -21.99 -0.12 -19.04
CA LEU A 33 -20.56 0.12 -18.93
C LEU A 33 -19.88 -0.96 -18.08
N ASP A 34 -18.70 -1.37 -18.51
CA ASP A 34 -17.86 -2.39 -17.88
C ASP A 34 -18.40 -3.82 -17.92
N GLU A 35 -19.58 -4.06 -18.51
CA GLU A 35 -20.04 -5.43 -18.72
C GLU A 35 -19.15 -6.15 -19.73
N LEU A 36 -18.89 -7.43 -19.45
CA LEU A 36 -18.11 -8.31 -20.32
C LEU A 36 -19.04 -8.98 -21.32
N VAL A 37 -18.59 -9.06 -22.57
CA VAL A 37 -19.32 -9.70 -23.66
C VAL A 37 -18.44 -10.68 -24.41
N ALA A 38 -19.08 -11.63 -25.09
CA ALA A 38 -18.43 -12.59 -25.97
C ALA A 38 -19.18 -12.65 -27.30
N THR A 39 -18.43 -12.83 -28.38
CA THR A 39 -18.97 -13.12 -29.70
C THR A 39 -18.15 -14.21 -30.37
N ARG A 40 -18.80 -15.04 -31.18
CA ARG A 40 -18.19 -16.19 -31.85
C ARG A 40 -18.41 -16.10 -33.35
N GLN A 41 -17.37 -16.47 -34.09
CA GLN A 41 -17.42 -16.60 -35.55
C GLN A 41 -16.65 -17.84 -35.99
N VAL A 42 -16.99 -18.38 -37.16
CA VAL A 42 -16.23 -19.46 -37.79
C VAL A 42 -15.42 -18.84 -38.92
N LEU A 43 -14.09 -18.98 -38.84
CA LEU A 43 -13.19 -18.46 -39.86
C LEU A 43 -13.25 -19.33 -41.14
N PRO A 44 -12.77 -18.83 -42.30
CA PRO A 44 -12.69 -19.63 -43.52
C PRO A 44 -11.89 -20.93 -43.38
N THR A 45 -11.02 -21.00 -42.37
CA THR A 45 -10.24 -22.19 -42.00
C THR A 45 -11.05 -23.26 -41.27
N GLY A 46 -12.32 -22.99 -40.92
CA GLY A 46 -13.16 -23.83 -40.07
C GLY A 46 -12.91 -23.67 -38.57
N VAL A 47 -11.94 -22.82 -38.18
CA VAL A 47 -11.62 -22.55 -36.78
C VAL A 47 -12.72 -21.68 -36.14
N VAL A 48 -13.22 -22.10 -34.98
CA VAL A 48 -14.09 -21.27 -34.15
C VAL A 48 -13.24 -20.23 -33.44
N HIS A 49 -13.50 -18.96 -33.72
CA HIS A 49 -12.85 -17.80 -33.13
C HIS A 49 -13.83 -17.10 -32.20
N THR A 50 -13.42 -16.89 -30.95
CA THR A 50 -14.20 -16.19 -29.91
C THR A 50 -13.49 -14.91 -29.54
N THR A 51 -14.19 -13.78 -29.63
CA THR A 51 -13.73 -12.48 -29.18
C THR A 51 -14.42 -12.13 -27.87
N TYR A 52 -13.63 -11.74 -26.88
CA TYR A 52 -14.09 -11.24 -25.59
C TYR A 52 -13.83 -9.74 -25.52
N GLY A 53 -14.78 -8.99 -25.00
CA GLY A 53 -14.64 -7.55 -24.85
C GLY A 53 -15.33 -7.00 -23.61
N ILE A 54 -15.02 -5.75 -23.31
CA ILE A 54 -15.64 -4.96 -22.25
C ILE A 54 -16.37 -3.78 -22.87
N VAL A 55 -17.59 -3.53 -22.43
CA VAL A 55 -18.40 -2.40 -22.89
C VAL A 55 -17.77 -1.10 -22.39
N SER A 56 -17.37 -0.23 -23.32
CA SER A 56 -16.70 1.04 -23.03
C SER A 56 -17.64 2.25 -23.10
N GLU A 57 -18.71 2.18 -23.89
CA GLU A 57 -19.74 3.21 -23.97
C GLU A 57 -21.07 2.63 -24.46
N VAL A 58 -22.20 3.21 -24.03
CA VAL A 58 -23.55 2.83 -24.49
C VAL A 58 -24.29 4.06 -25.00
N TYR A 59 -24.83 3.97 -26.20
CA TYR A 59 -25.53 5.04 -26.89
C TYR A 59 -27.01 4.71 -27.04
N GLY A 60 -27.84 5.75 -27.01
CA GLY A 60 -29.25 5.67 -27.36
C GLY A 60 -29.62 6.79 -28.32
N LYS A 61 -30.31 6.46 -29.41
CA LYS A 61 -30.85 7.43 -30.37
C LYS A 61 -32.23 7.00 -30.85
N LEU A 62 -32.97 7.91 -31.46
CA LEU A 62 -34.16 7.59 -32.26
C LEU A 62 -33.77 7.54 -33.73
N GLU A 63 -33.87 6.38 -34.36
CA GLU A 63 -33.76 6.29 -35.81
C GLU A 63 -35.01 6.88 -36.46
N GLY A 64 -34.81 7.67 -37.51
CA GLY A 64 -35.87 8.46 -38.15
C GLY A 64 -35.98 9.90 -37.63
N ALA A 65 -35.39 10.23 -36.49
CA ALA A 65 -35.34 11.62 -36.00
C ALA A 65 -34.24 12.42 -36.72
N ALA A 66 -34.58 13.59 -37.25
CA ALA A 66 -33.62 14.51 -37.87
C ALA A 66 -33.37 15.76 -37.01
N TYR A 67 -34.39 16.18 -36.25
CA TYR A 67 -34.35 17.36 -35.38
C TYR A 67 -34.72 17.01 -33.94
N ALA A 68 -34.26 17.81 -32.98
CA ALA A 68 -34.54 17.59 -31.56
C ALA A 68 -36.05 17.53 -31.25
N SER A 69 -36.86 18.31 -31.98
CA SER A 69 -38.33 18.33 -31.87
C SER A 69 -38.99 17.01 -32.27
N ASP A 70 -38.34 16.21 -33.12
CA ASP A 70 -38.89 14.94 -33.61
C ASP A 70 -38.98 13.91 -32.50
N THR A 71 -38.16 14.03 -31.45
CA THR A 71 -38.23 13.17 -30.25
C THR A 71 -39.64 13.14 -29.66
N ALA A 72 -40.27 14.31 -29.51
CA ALA A 72 -41.64 14.38 -28.99
C ALA A 72 -42.63 13.75 -29.98
N ARG A 73 -42.45 14.00 -31.27
CA ARG A 73 -43.34 13.49 -32.33
C ARG A 73 -43.27 11.97 -32.49
N ILE A 74 -42.08 11.38 -32.35
CA ILE A 74 -41.82 9.95 -32.46
C ILE A 74 -42.17 9.23 -31.15
N ALA A 75 -41.56 9.64 -30.04
CA ALA A 75 -41.62 8.88 -28.79
C ALA A 75 -42.88 9.15 -27.96
N ARG A 76 -43.41 10.38 -27.96
CA ARG A 76 -44.57 10.75 -27.14
C ARG A 76 -45.86 10.78 -27.96
N ASP A 77 -45.87 11.56 -29.03
CA ASP A 77 -47.09 11.86 -29.79
C ASP A 77 -47.38 10.79 -30.86
N GLN A 78 -46.40 9.92 -31.17
CA GLN A 78 -46.48 8.84 -32.16
C GLN A 78 -47.01 9.29 -33.53
N THR A 79 -46.69 10.53 -33.92
CA THR A 79 -47.13 11.17 -35.18
C THR A 79 -46.09 11.05 -36.31
N MET A 80 -44.89 10.57 -36.00
CA MET A 80 -43.79 10.42 -36.95
C MET A 80 -43.15 9.02 -36.79
N PRO A 81 -42.80 8.32 -37.89
CA PRO A 81 -42.17 7.01 -37.79
C PRO A 81 -40.74 7.13 -37.24
N GLY A 82 -40.38 6.23 -36.35
CA GLY A 82 -39.03 6.10 -35.80
C GLY A 82 -38.97 5.06 -34.70
N TYR A 83 -37.77 4.56 -34.43
CA TYR A 83 -37.54 3.50 -33.45
C TYR A 83 -36.38 3.84 -32.53
N PRO A 84 -36.47 3.55 -31.21
CA PRO A 84 -35.34 3.67 -30.31
C PRO A 84 -34.31 2.60 -30.66
N VAL A 85 -33.08 3.03 -30.91
CA VAL A 85 -31.95 2.15 -31.14
C VAL A 85 -30.90 2.39 -30.09
N ARG A 86 -30.40 1.29 -29.53
CA ARG A 86 -29.27 1.30 -28.60
C ARG A 86 -28.09 0.59 -29.22
N THR A 87 -26.92 1.19 -29.08
CA THR A 87 -25.66 0.59 -29.48
C THR A 87 -24.67 0.64 -28.34
N ALA A 88 -23.71 -0.26 -28.32
CA ALA A 88 -22.63 -0.26 -27.34
C ALA A 88 -21.29 -0.39 -28.04
N ASP A 89 -20.34 0.46 -27.67
CA ASP A 89 -18.95 0.31 -28.07
C ASP A 89 -18.27 -0.70 -27.13
N VAL A 90 -17.57 -1.66 -27.72
CA VAL A 90 -16.91 -2.75 -27.02
C VAL A 90 -15.43 -2.75 -27.37
N ARG A 91 -14.58 -2.65 -26.34
CA ARG A 91 -13.13 -2.82 -26.47
C ARG A 91 -12.77 -4.30 -26.34
N VAL A 92 -11.98 -4.80 -27.28
CA VAL A 92 -11.52 -6.20 -27.27
C VAL A 92 -10.50 -6.39 -26.14
N LEU A 93 -10.74 -7.39 -25.29
CA LEU A 93 -9.83 -7.82 -24.24
C LEU A 93 -8.98 -9.00 -24.69
N ARG A 94 -9.61 -9.99 -25.32
CA ARG A 94 -8.97 -11.27 -25.67
C ARG A 94 -9.62 -11.89 -26.90
N THR A 95 -8.84 -12.61 -27.68
CA THR A 95 -9.33 -13.51 -28.72
C THR A 95 -8.85 -14.93 -28.47
N LEU A 96 -9.71 -15.92 -28.75
CA LEU A 96 -9.40 -17.35 -28.62
C LEU A 96 -9.86 -18.12 -29.88
N PRO A 97 -8.94 -18.77 -30.62
CA PRO A 97 -7.48 -18.68 -30.50
C PRO A 97 -6.97 -17.26 -30.79
N GLU A 98 -5.69 -17.00 -30.49
CA GLU A 98 -5.04 -15.69 -30.69
C GLU A 98 -4.83 -15.40 -32.19
N ILE A 99 -5.93 -15.07 -32.86
CA ILE A 99 -6.00 -14.69 -34.26
C ILE A 99 -6.62 -13.30 -34.32
N TRP A 100 -5.86 -12.34 -34.87
CA TRP A 100 -6.23 -10.93 -34.89
C TRP A 100 -7.11 -10.60 -36.10
N VAL A 101 -8.38 -10.98 -36.00
CA VAL A 101 -9.44 -10.67 -36.96
C VAL A 101 -10.61 -9.98 -36.23
N PRO A 102 -11.22 -8.94 -36.83
CA PRO A 102 -12.39 -8.31 -36.23
C PRO A 102 -13.55 -9.31 -36.15
N PRO A 103 -14.48 -9.14 -35.19
CA PRO A 103 -15.75 -9.87 -35.21
C PRO A 103 -16.53 -9.61 -36.50
N ALA A 104 -17.15 -10.65 -37.06
CA ALA A 104 -17.96 -10.55 -38.26
C ALA A 104 -19.20 -9.68 -38.01
N PRO A 105 -19.52 -8.75 -38.94
CA PRO A 105 -20.82 -8.06 -38.93
C PRO A 105 -21.97 -9.05 -38.83
N GLY A 106 -22.94 -8.77 -37.95
CA GLY A 106 -24.08 -9.64 -37.69
C GLY A 106 -23.78 -10.86 -36.81
N ALA A 107 -22.56 -11.04 -36.31
CA ALA A 107 -22.29 -12.09 -35.32
C ALA A 107 -23.04 -11.81 -34.02
N VAL A 108 -23.54 -12.87 -33.37
CA VAL A 108 -24.26 -12.76 -32.10
C VAL A 108 -23.31 -12.34 -30.99
N VAL A 109 -23.75 -11.38 -30.18
CA VAL A 109 -23.06 -10.92 -28.98
C VAL A 109 -23.86 -11.35 -27.76
N GLU A 110 -23.17 -11.99 -26.81
CA GLU A 110 -23.74 -12.48 -25.56
C GLU A 110 -23.02 -11.86 -24.37
N ARG A 111 -23.72 -11.70 -23.24
CA ARG A 111 -23.12 -11.39 -21.95
C ARG A 111 -22.17 -12.51 -21.55
N ALA A 112 -20.94 -12.16 -21.18
CA ALA A 112 -19.93 -13.14 -20.79
C ALA A 112 -20.23 -13.66 -19.37
N ALA A 113 -20.87 -14.83 -19.30
CA ALA A 113 -21.10 -15.56 -18.05
C ALA A 113 -20.19 -16.79 -17.94
N GLN A 114 -19.96 -17.27 -16.71
CA GLN A 114 -19.25 -18.52 -16.41
C GLN A 114 -17.90 -18.64 -17.16
N ALA A 115 -17.74 -19.65 -18.04
CA ALA A 115 -16.53 -19.88 -18.81
C ALA A 115 -16.13 -18.69 -19.68
N HIS A 116 -17.10 -17.96 -20.25
CA HIS A 116 -16.79 -16.77 -21.04
C HIS A 116 -16.19 -15.67 -20.18
N ARG A 117 -16.73 -15.44 -18.98
CA ARG A 117 -16.19 -14.48 -18.02
C ARG A 117 -14.77 -14.85 -17.61
N ARG A 118 -14.53 -16.13 -17.28
CA ARG A 118 -13.21 -16.65 -16.91
C ARG A 118 -12.18 -16.36 -17.99
N ASN A 119 -12.52 -16.63 -19.25
CA ASN A 119 -11.62 -16.38 -20.39
C ASN A 119 -11.41 -14.88 -20.65
N ALA A 120 -12.48 -14.07 -20.57
CA ALA A 120 -12.41 -12.63 -20.80
C ALA A 120 -11.45 -11.91 -19.82
N LEU A 121 -11.44 -12.35 -18.56
CA LEU A 121 -10.59 -11.81 -17.50
C LEU A 121 -9.30 -12.61 -17.29
N TYR A 122 -8.94 -13.51 -18.21
CA TYR A 122 -7.70 -14.29 -18.17
C TYR A 122 -7.54 -15.19 -16.92
N LEU A 123 -8.64 -15.61 -16.27
CA LEU A 123 -8.60 -16.45 -15.06
C LEU A 123 -8.01 -17.85 -15.34
N ASP A 124 -8.09 -18.33 -16.56
CA ASP A 124 -7.46 -19.58 -17.01
C ASP A 124 -5.92 -19.50 -17.10
N GLN A 125 -5.36 -18.28 -17.08
CA GLN A 125 -3.90 -18.05 -17.09
C GLN A 125 -3.36 -17.61 -15.72
N MET A 126 -4.22 -17.42 -14.71
CA MET A 126 -3.82 -17.09 -13.35
C MET A 126 -3.47 -18.38 -12.59
N GLU A 127 -2.22 -18.51 -12.14
CA GLU A 127 -1.80 -19.65 -11.32
C GLU A 127 -2.36 -19.58 -9.90
N ARG A 128 -2.31 -18.38 -9.29
CA ARG A 128 -2.79 -18.12 -7.92
C ARG A 128 -3.80 -16.95 -7.91
N PRO A 129 -5.04 -17.16 -8.37
CA PRO A 129 -6.06 -16.12 -8.39
C PRO A 129 -6.58 -15.83 -6.98
N LEU A 130 -6.59 -14.55 -6.60
CA LEU A 130 -7.07 -14.07 -5.31
C LEU A 130 -8.34 -13.21 -5.49
N PRO A 131 -9.51 -13.58 -4.95
CA PRO A 131 -10.73 -12.79 -5.08
C PRO A 131 -10.66 -11.55 -4.20
N VAL A 132 -10.40 -10.38 -4.79
CA VAL A 132 -10.15 -9.14 -4.04
C VAL A 132 -11.32 -8.17 -4.06
N ALA A 133 -12.23 -8.28 -5.02
CA ALA A 133 -13.28 -7.30 -5.21
C ALA A 133 -14.43 -7.87 -6.05
N LEU A 134 -15.46 -7.06 -6.27
CA LEU A 134 -16.61 -7.36 -7.11
C LEU A 134 -16.73 -6.31 -8.21
N ASP A 135 -17.18 -6.69 -9.39
CA ASP A 135 -17.51 -5.75 -10.46
C ASP A 135 -18.92 -5.14 -10.30
N ASN A 136 -19.36 -4.37 -11.30
CA ASN A 136 -20.70 -3.76 -11.31
C ASN A 136 -21.85 -4.80 -11.36
N THR A 137 -21.58 -6.03 -11.77
CA THR A 137 -22.55 -7.15 -11.77
C THR A 137 -22.54 -7.91 -10.43
N GLY A 138 -21.71 -7.49 -9.48
CA GLY A 138 -21.53 -8.14 -8.19
C GLY A 138 -20.76 -9.45 -8.29
N GLU A 139 -20.02 -9.69 -9.37
CA GLU A 139 -19.23 -10.90 -9.59
C GLU A 139 -17.75 -10.68 -9.21
N PRO A 140 -17.05 -11.70 -8.67
CA PRO A 140 -15.67 -11.55 -8.25
C PRO A 140 -14.71 -11.09 -9.35
N ILE A 141 -13.81 -10.20 -8.96
CA ILE A 141 -12.60 -9.79 -9.66
C ILE A 141 -11.41 -10.36 -8.91
N TYR A 142 -10.54 -11.03 -9.67
CA TYR A 142 -9.38 -11.73 -9.15
C TYR A 142 -8.11 -10.93 -9.44
N LEU A 143 -7.23 -10.87 -8.45
CA LEU A 143 -5.85 -10.43 -8.59
C LEU A 143 -4.96 -11.66 -8.74
N ASP A 144 -4.06 -11.67 -9.71
CA ASP A 144 -3.04 -12.72 -9.80
C ASP A 144 -1.94 -12.47 -8.77
N PHE A 145 -1.89 -13.33 -7.73
CA PHE A 145 -1.00 -13.15 -6.59
C PHE A 145 0.49 -13.17 -6.98
N ASP A 146 0.84 -13.82 -8.10
CA ASP A 146 2.21 -13.84 -8.62
C ASP A 146 2.75 -12.44 -9.00
N PHE A 147 1.85 -11.51 -9.32
CA PHE A 147 2.21 -10.12 -9.60
C PHE A 147 2.28 -9.26 -8.34
N LEU A 148 1.82 -9.76 -7.19
CA LEU A 148 1.93 -9.06 -5.91
C LEU A 148 3.09 -9.59 -5.06
N ASP A 149 3.33 -10.90 -5.06
CA ASP A 149 4.21 -11.61 -4.11
C ASP A 149 5.71 -11.58 -4.47
N GLY A 150 6.05 -10.96 -5.59
CA GLY A 150 7.42 -10.82 -6.08
C GLY A 150 7.85 -11.86 -7.12
N THR A 151 6.99 -12.79 -7.53
CA THR A 151 7.35 -13.90 -8.44
C THR A 151 7.41 -13.46 -9.90
N ARG A 152 6.35 -12.78 -10.39
CA ARG A 152 6.27 -12.21 -11.76
C ARG A 152 6.27 -10.69 -11.76
N GLY A 153 5.81 -10.10 -10.66
CA GLY A 153 5.82 -8.66 -10.38
C GLY A 153 5.80 -8.47 -8.87
N GLY A 154 5.77 -7.23 -8.41
CA GLY A 154 5.59 -6.97 -7.00
C GLY A 154 5.01 -5.60 -6.75
N HIS A 155 4.68 -5.37 -5.49
CA HIS A 155 4.19 -4.09 -4.97
C HIS A 155 2.80 -3.71 -5.50
N ALA A 156 2.10 -2.90 -4.72
CA ALA A 156 0.83 -2.29 -5.08
C ALA A 156 0.91 -0.78 -4.86
N SER A 157 0.33 -0.01 -5.77
CA SER A 157 0.20 1.44 -5.69
C SER A 157 -1.27 1.83 -5.69
N ILE A 158 -1.72 2.54 -4.67
CA ILE A 158 -3.11 2.94 -4.46
C ILE A 158 -3.21 4.47 -4.46
N SER A 159 -3.84 5.05 -5.47
CA SER A 159 -3.97 6.51 -5.63
C SER A 159 -5.40 7.00 -5.56
N GLY A 160 -5.62 8.24 -5.13
CA GLY A 160 -6.93 8.90 -5.17
C GLY A 160 -7.07 10.02 -4.15
N VAL A 161 -7.98 10.97 -4.41
CA VAL A 161 -8.22 12.15 -3.57
C VAL A 161 -8.58 11.78 -2.13
N SER A 162 -8.30 12.70 -1.21
CA SER A 162 -8.71 12.58 0.20
C SER A 162 -10.24 12.65 0.36
N GLY A 163 -10.75 12.14 1.48
CA GLY A 163 -12.17 12.26 1.86
C GLY A 163 -13.13 11.20 1.28
N VAL A 164 -12.71 10.42 0.28
CA VAL A 164 -13.50 9.29 -0.26
C VAL A 164 -13.26 7.98 0.52
N ALA A 165 -12.32 8.00 1.47
CA ALA A 165 -12.03 6.92 2.44
C ALA A 165 -11.83 5.51 1.83
N THR A 166 -11.22 5.42 0.65
CA THR A 166 -11.01 4.13 -0.05
C THR A 166 -9.58 3.62 -0.04
N LYS A 167 -8.55 4.46 0.10
CA LYS A 167 -7.15 4.04 -0.10
C LYS A 167 -6.64 3.10 0.99
N THR A 168 -6.56 3.60 2.22
CA THR A 168 -6.15 2.83 3.40
C THR A 168 -7.11 1.66 3.62
N SER A 169 -8.41 1.89 3.44
CA SER A 169 -9.44 0.85 3.53
C SER A 169 -9.20 -0.30 2.54
N PHE A 170 -8.84 0.00 1.30
CA PHE A 170 -8.52 -1.04 0.31
C PHE A 170 -7.18 -1.73 0.61
N ALA A 171 -6.17 -1.00 1.10
CA ALA A 171 -4.91 -1.62 1.54
C ALA A 171 -5.13 -2.63 2.67
N LEU A 172 -5.95 -2.28 3.67
CA LEU A 172 -6.36 -3.19 4.74
C LEU A 172 -7.22 -4.35 4.21
N HIS A 173 -8.17 -4.06 3.32
CA HIS A 173 -8.98 -5.10 2.69
C HIS A 173 -8.12 -6.12 1.93
N LEU A 174 -7.10 -5.66 1.20
CA LEU A 174 -6.16 -6.54 0.52
C LEU A 174 -5.37 -7.40 1.52
N LEU A 175 -4.91 -6.83 2.63
CA LEU A 175 -4.28 -7.61 3.70
C LEU A 175 -5.25 -8.60 4.34
N TYR A 176 -6.52 -8.22 4.54
CA TYR A 176 -7.56 -9.10 5.07
C TYR A 176 -7.78 -10.30 4.15
N VAL A 177 -7.96 -10.03 2.85
CA VAL A 177 -8.10 -11.08 1.84
C VAL A 177 -6.89 -12.02 1.86
N LEU A 178 -5.67 -11.50 2.01
CA LEU A 178 -4.45 -12.31 2.04
C LEU A 178 -4.28 -13.14 3.32
N LEU A 179 -4.57 -12.57 4.49
CA LEU A 179 -4.17 -13.14 5.79
C LEU A 179 -5.31 -13.87 6.51
N GLU A 180 -6.57 -13.48 6.26
CA GLU A 180 -7.73 -13.99 6.97
C GLU A 180 -8.56 -14.99 6.15
N THR A 181 -8.48 -14.95 4.82
CA THR A 181 -9.26 -15.87 3.95
C THR A 181 -8.53 -17.17 3.67
N SER A 182 -9.30 -18.23 3.39
CA SER A 182 -8.75 -19.54 3.03
C SER A 182 -7.93 -19.48 1.73
N GLN A 183 -8.43 -18.75 0.72
CA GLN A 183 -7.78 -18.56 -0.58
C GLN A 183 -6.48 -17.77 -0.44
N GLY A 184 -6.46 -16.72 0.39
CA GLY A 184 -5.25 -15.96 0.68
C GLY A 184 -4.18 -16.80 1.38
N ARG A 185 -4.58 -17.57 2.39
CA ARG A 185 -3.67 -18.50 3.11
C ARG A 185 -3.14 -19.61 2.19
N GLU A 186 -3.97 -20.12 1.29
CA GLU A 186 -3.56 -21.08 0.26
C GLU A 186 -2.54 -20.47 -0.71
N ALA A 187 -2.77 -19.24 -1.18
CA ALA A 187 -1.86 -18.52 -2.07
C ALA A 187 -0.48 -18.25 -1.42
N LEU A 188 -0.45 -17.99 -0.11
CA LEU A 188 0.76 -17.88 0.72
C LEU A 188 1.42 -19.23 1.04
N GLY A 189 0.66 -20.33 0.93
CA GLY A 189 1.09 -21.70 1.18
C GLY A 189 1.63 -21.91 2.59
N LYS A 190 2.68 -22.73 2.71
CA LYS A 190 3.32 -23.06 4.01
C LYS A 190 3.89 -21.87 4.77
N TYR A 191 4.02 -20.71 4.13
CA TYR A 191 4.56 -19.50 4.74
C TYR A 191 3.50 -18.59 5.36
N ALA A 192 2.20 -18.90 5.23
CA ALA A 192 1.10 -18.07 5.71
C ALA A 192 1.26 -17.62 7.18
N SER A 193 1.59 -18.55 8.08
CA SER A 193 1.81 -18.23 9.51
C SER A 193 3.07 -17.39 9.79
N GLY A 194 4.04 -17.41 8.88
CA GLY A 194 5.28 -16.64 8.97
C GLY A 194 5.22 -15.29 8.25
N THR A 195 4.23 -15.07 7.39
CA THR A 195 4.06 -13.82 6.64
C THR A 195 3.71 -12.68 7.59
N ARG A 196 4.34 -11.53 7.40
CA ARG A 196 4.15 -10.33 8.24
C ARG A 196 3.70 -9.15 7.39
N ALA A 197 2.83 -8.32 7.94
CA ALA A 197 2.41 -7.05 7.38
C ALA A 197 2.72 -5.94 8.38
N LEU A 198 3.63 -5.03 8.03
CA LEU A 198 3.93 -3.83 8.80
C LEU A 198 3.04 -2.69 8.30
N VAL A 199 2.17 -2.18 9.16
CA VAL A 199 1.21 -1.12 8.85
C VAL A 199 1.55 0.12 9.67
N PHE A 200 1.75 1.26 9.01
CA PHE A 200 1.98 2.53 9.70
C PHE A 200 0.68 3.30 9.87
N ASN A 201 0.33 3.64 11.11
CA ASN A 201 -0.81 4.50 11.40
C ASN A 201 -0.37 5.98 11.43
N VAL A 202 -0.76 6.73 10.40
CA VAL A 202 -0.33 8.12 10.19
C VAL A 202 -1.34 9.17 10.64
N LYS A 203 -2.59 8.78 10.91
CA LYS A 203 -3.68 9.73 11.13
C LYS A 203 -4.67 9.22 12.19
N GLY A 204 -4.77 9.96 13.29
CA GLY A 204 -5.64 9.61 14.41
C GLY A 204 -5.32 8.22 14.95
N GLU A 205 -6.27 7.60 15.65
CA GLU A 205 -6.11 6.26 16.25
C GLU A 205 -6.93 5.19 15.51
N ASP A 206 -7.45 5.53 14.32
CA ASP A 206 -8.35 4.73 13.48
C ASP A 206 -7.82 3.31 13.23
N LEU A 207 -6.52 3.16 12.92
CA LEU A 207 -5.91 1.84 12.65
C LEU A 207 -5.57 1.04 13.90
N LEU A 208 -5.93 1.51 15.10
CA LEU A 208 -5.67 0.81 16.35
C LEU A 208 -6.85 -0.06 16.81
N HIS A 209 -7.80 -0.40 15.93
CA HIS A 209 -9.03 -1.11 16.33
C HIS A 209 -9.50 -2.22 15.39
N PHE A 210 -8.79 -2.51 14.29
CA PHE A 210 -9.28 -3.48 13.29
C PHE A 210 -9.21 -4.95 13.74
N ASP A 211 -8.67 -5.22 14.93
CA ASP A 211 -8.81 -6.50 15.65
C ASP A 211 -10.15 -6.61 16.41
N LYS A 212 -10.98 -5.57 16.39
CA LYS A 212 -12.30 -5.51 17.03
C LYS A 212 -13.42 -5.57 15.97
N PRO A 213 -14.59 -6.15 16.31
CA PRO A 213 -15.76 -6.13 15.43
C PRO A 213 -16.25 -4.69 15.19
N SER A 214 -16.98 -4.48 14.09
CA SER A 214 -17.57 -3.17 13.75
C SER A 214 -19.08 -3.17 13.96
N SER A 215 -19.56 -2.33 14.87
CA SER A 215 -21.01 -2.05 15.02
C SER A 215 -21.60 -1.41 13.75
N ALA A 216 -20.77 -0.71 12.97
CA ALA A 216 -21.17 -0.14 11.69
C ALA A 216 -21.39 -1.21 10.62
N TYR A 217 -20.63 -2.31 10.68
CA TYR A 217 -20.88 -3.51 9.87
C TYR A 217 -22.14 -4.25 10.34
N GLU A 218 -22.29 -4.47 11.65
CA GLU A 218 -23.46 -5.18 12.23
C GLU A 218 -24.79 -4.53 11.84
N ARG A 219 -24.85 -3.20 11.79
CA ARG A 219 -26.03 -2.47 11.29
C ARG A 219 -26.26 -2.71 9.79
N ARG A 220 -25.20 -2.74 8.98
CA ARG A 220 -25.29 -2.86 7.52
C ARG A 220 -25.53 -4.29 7.04
N CYS A 221 -25.02 -5.29 7.75
CA CYS A 221 -25.14 -6.69 7.35
C CYS A 221 -26.58 -7.24 7.48
N GLN A 222 -27.51 -6.45 8.04
CA GLN A 222 -28.95 -6.69 7.95
C GLN A 222 -29.46 -6.64 6.50
N GLN A 223 -28.76 -5.91 5.62
CA GLN A 223 -29.00 -5.95 4.18
C GLN A 223 -28.33 -7.22 3.61
N PRO A 224 -29.10 -8.14 2.97
CA PRO A 224 -28.56 -9.43 2.48
C PRO A 224 -27.41 -9.30 1.47
N GLU A 225 -27.32 -8.17 0.77
CA GLU A 225 -26.28 -7.89 -0.21
C GLU A 225 -24.88 -7.90 0.40
N LEU A 226 -24.67 -7.30 1.57
CA LEU A 226 -23.33 -7.16 2.14
C LEU A 226 -22.72 -8.52 2.58
N PRO A 227 -23.45 -9.41 3.28
CA PRO A 227 -22.96 -10.78 3.54
C PRO A 227 -22.72 -11.58 2.26
N GLU A 228 -23.56 -11.42 1.23
CA GLU A 228 -23.37 -12.09 -0.06
C GLU A 228 -22.10 -11.61 -0.76
N GLN A 229 -21.80 -10.31 -0.70
CA GLN A 229 -20.56 -9.76 -1.23
C GLN A 229 -19.33 -10.41 -0.58
N TRP A 230 -19.32 -10.58 0.74
CA TRP A 230 -18.24 -11.27 1.45
C TRP A 230 -18.16 -12.75 1.11
N ARG A 231 -19.30 -13.45 1.00
CA ARG A 231 -19.36 -14.86 0.58
C ARG A 231 -18.76 -15.08 -0.80
N LYS A 232 -19.05 -14.18 -1.75
CA LYS A 232 -18.45 -14.18 -3.09
C LYS A 232 -16.92 -13.99 -3.07
N LEU A 233 -16.38 -13.37 -2.03
CA LEU A 233 -14.93 -13.27 -1.80
C LEU A 233 -14.37 -14.42 -0.94
N GLY A 234 -15.16 -15.46 -0.65
CA GLY A 234 -14.72 -16.63 0.10
C GLY A 234 -14.82 -16.48 1.62
N VAL A 235 -15.59 -15.52 2.12
CA VAL A 235 -15.75 -15.25 3.55
C VAL A 235 -17.20 -15.50 3.98
N ASP A 236 -17.47 -16.70 4.50
CA ASP A 236 -18.80 -17.06 4.99
C ASP A 236 -19.18 -16.36 6.30
N ARG A 237 -18.18 -16.13 7.16
CA ARG A 237 -18.35 -15.50 8.48
C ARG A 237 -17.36 -14.32 8.62
N PRO A 238 -17.75 -13.13 8.15
CA PRO A 238 -16.92 -11.94 8.29
C PRO A 238 -16.66 -11.64 9.78
N GLY A 239 -15.38 -11.57 10.17
CA GLY A 239 -14.92 -11.12 11.49
C GLY A 239 -13.62 -10.31 11.41
N PRO A 240 -13.14 -9.75 12.54
CA PRO A 240 -11.97 -8.90 12.55
C PRO A 240 -10.66 -9.65 12.30
N PHE A 241 -9.55 -8.91 12.23
CA PHE A 241 -8.22 -9.54 12.15
C PHE A 241 -7.90 -10.30 13.44
N HIS A 242 -7.37 -11.51 13.30
CA HIS A 242 -7.12 -12.40 14.46
C HIS A 242 -5.71 -12.27 15.02
N SER A 243 -4.74 -11.87 14.20
CA SER A 243 -3.32 -11.87 14.55
C SER A 243 -2.72 -10.49 14.35
N VAL A 244 -2.91 -9.63 15.35
CA VAL A 244 -2.47 -8.22 15.32
C VAL A 244 -1.72 -7.83 16.58
N ARG A 245 -0.62 -7.09 16.42
CA ARG A 245 0.08 -6.43 17.53
C ARG A 245 0.23 -4.93 17.27
N PHE A 246 0.00 -4.13 18.30
CA PHE A 246 -0.01 -2.68 18.23
C PHE A 246 1.18 -2.09 18.98
N PHE A 247 1.85 -1.14 18.34
CA PHE A 247 2.99 -0.41 18.86
C PHE A 247 2.69 1.09 18.81
N ALA A 248 3.01 1.82 19.88
CA ALA A 248 2.89 3.27 19.90
C ALA A 248 4.14 3.91 20.51
N PRO A 249 4.48 5.15 20.12
CA PRO A 249 5.70 5.80 20.59
C PRO A 249 5.62 6.02 22.10
N VAL A 250 6.77 5.92 22.76
CA VAL A 250 6.86 6.29 24.18
C VAL A 250 6.52 7.77 24.32
N SER A 251 5.60 8.09 25.23
CA SER A 251 5.13 9.47 25.42
C SER A 251 6.26 10.37 25.91
N ARG A 252 6.30 11.58 25.35
CA ARG A 252 7.20 12.66 25.83
C ARG A 252 6.89 13.07 27.27
N HIS A 253 5.69 12.79 27.77
CA HIS A 253 5.23 13.17 29.11
C HIS A 253 5.36 12.05 30.13
N ALA A 254 5.72 10.83 29.71
CA ALA A 254 5.74 9.67 30.60
C ALA A 254 6.78 9.77 31.74
N GLY A 255 7.75 10.68 31.63
CA GLY A 255 8.78 10.91 32.66
C GLY A 255 9.59 9.64 32.93
N ASP A 256 9.46 9.08 34.14
CA ASP A 256 10.11 7.83 34.54
C ASP A 256 9.31 6.56 34.19
N SER A 257 8.08 6.70 33.69
CA SER A 257 7.25 5.58 33.22
C SER A 257 7.42 5.31 31.72
N LEU A 258 7.14 4.08 31.28
CA LEU A 258 7.04 3.71 29.86
C LEU A 258 5.56 3.70 29.46
N GLY A 259 5.01 4.89 29.22
CA GLY A 259 3.64 5.09 28.74
C GLY A 259 3.60 5.54 27.29
N THR A 260 2.41 5.52 26.69
CA THR A 260 2.11 6.05 25.35
C THR A 260 1.04 7.14 25.47
N ASP A 261 0.87 7.96 24.45
CA ASP A 261 -0.18 8.98 24.39
C ASP A 261 -1.50 8.44 23.78
N VAL A 262 -1.67 7.12 23.66
CA VAL A 262 -2.87 6.51 23.06
C VAL A 262 -4.01 6.47 24.07
N GLU A 263 -5.18 6.98 23.68
CA GLU A 263 -6.35 7.09 24.56
C GLU A 263 -7.46 6.11 24.22
N SER A 264 -7.64 5.77 22.94
CA SER A 264 -8.74 4.92 22.46
C SER A 264 -8.63 3.44 22.81
N ARG A 265 -7.48 3.00 23.33
CA ARG A 265 -7.19 1.60 23.61
C ARG A 265 -6.46 1.43 24.96
N PRO A 266 -6.78 0.38 25.73
CA PRO A 266 -6.08 0.07 26.98
C PRO A 266 -4.56 -0.06 26.83
N ALA A 267 -3.82 0.45 27.82
CA ALA A 267 -2.36 0.50 27.80
C ALA A 267 -1.68 -0.88 27.80
N ASP A 268 -2.34 -1.92 28.32
CA ASP A 268 -1.85 -3.30 28.31
C ASP A 268 -1.97 -3.99 26.94
N GLN A 269 -2.77 -3.42 26.03
CA GLN A 269 -2.92 -3.89 24.64
C GLN A 269 -2.00 -3.17 23.66
N ILE A 270 -1.16 -2.24 24.13
CA ILE A 270 -0.23 -1.47 23.29
C ILE A 270 1.19 -1.62 23.84
N THR A 271 2.12 -1.93 22.94
CA THR A 271 3.54 -1.99 23.30
C THR A 271 4.20 -0.63 23.04
N PRO A 272 4.72 0.08 24.06
CA PRO A 272 5.50 1.29 23.84
C PRO A 272 6.80 0.95 23.09
N TYR A 273 7.17 1.76 22.10
CA TYR A 273 8.44 1.60 21.38
C TYR A 273 9.33 2.84 21.42
N GLY A 274 10.62 2.59 21.27
CA GLY A 274 11.67 3.57 21.03
C GLY A 274 12.94 2.88 20.52
N TRP A 275 14.08 3.54 20.66
CA TRP A 275 15.41 2.99 20.41
C TRP A 275 16.33 3.32 21.58
N THR A 276 17.18 2.38 21.95
CA THR A 276 18.25 2.69 22.90
C THR A 276 19.34 3.53 22.22
N PRO A 277 20.06 4.40 22.95
CA PRO A 277 21.19 5.14 22.37
C PRO A 277 22.24 4.24 21.72
N LEU A 278 22.50 3.08 22.33
CA LEU A 278 23.42 2.10 21.78
C LEU A 278 22.92 1.51 20.46
N ASP A 279 21.63 1.18 20.35
CA ASP A 279 21.04 0.69 19.10
C ASP A 279 20.99 1.78 18.03
N PHE A 280 20.67 3.02 18.42
CA PHE A 280 20.70 4.18 17.52
C PHE A 280 22.07 4.35 16.87
N ILE A 281 23.14 4.26 17.67
CA ILE A 281 24.52 4.38 17.18
C ILE A 281 24.91 3.17 16.33
N ARG A 282 24.73 1.95 16.84
CA ARG A 282 25.16 0.71 16.15
C ARG A 282 24.47 0.51 14.82
N ARG A 283 23.17 0.81 14.74
CA ARG A 283 22.38 0.67 13.51
C ARG A 283 22.55 1.88 12.58
N GLY A 284 23.32 2.88 12.97
CA GLY A 284 23.60 4.05 12.14
C GLY A 284 22.36 4.89 11.84
N LEU A 285 21.42 4.98 12.79
CA LEU A 285 20.12 5.62 12.58
C LEU A 285 20.19 7.15 12.43
N LEU A 286 21.36 7.75 12.72
CA LEU A 286 21.65 9.17 12.53
C LEU A 286 21.28 9.69 11.12
N ARG A 287 21.43 8.84 10.09
CA ARG A 287 21.09 9.21 8.71
C ARG A 287 19.64 9.65 8.53
N PHE A 288 18.73 9.06 9.31
CA PHE A 288 17.31 9.36 9.21
C PHE A 288 16.92 10.67 9.93
N CYS A 289 17.86 11.33 10.63
CA CYS A 289 17.67 12.67 11.19
C CYS A 289 17.79 13.78 10.13
N PHE A 290 18.27 13.47 8.93
CA PHE A 290 18.57 14.42 7.85
C PHE A 290 17.67 14.17 6.62
N SER A 291 16.36 14.09 6.87
CA SER A 291 15.40 13.63 5.87
C SER A 291 14.88 14.69 4.88
N ASP A 292 15.48 15.88 4.81
CA ASP A 292 14.96 16.95 3.92
C ASP A 292 15.58 16.95 2.52
N VAL A 293 14.66 17.13 1.58
CA VAL A 293 14.78 17.16 0.12
C VAL A 293 15.81 18.20 -0.38
N ASP A 294 16.01 19.30 0.36
CA ASP A 294 16.89 20.41 -0.01
C ASP A 294 18.38 20.18 0.32
N ASP A 295 18.72 19.10 1.03
CA ASP A 295 20.08 18.88 1.55
C ASP A 295 21.10 18.41 0.51
N SER A 296 20.66 18.02 -0.69
CA SER A 296 21.55 17.54 -1.76
C SER A 296 22.59 18.55 -2.24
N ARG A 297 22.40 19.85 -1.95
CA ARG A 297 23.39 20.91 -2.26
C ARG A 297 24.43 21.12 -1.14
N ASN A 298 24.21 20.55 0.05
CA ASN A 298 25.06 20.79 1.21
C ASN A 298 25.98 19.59 1.50
N GLN A 299 27.22 19.85 1.95
CA GLN A 299 28.18 18.85 2.44
C GLN A 299 27.72 18.11 3.71
N LEU A 300 26.44 18.18 4.07
CA LEU A 300 25.84 17.59 5.27
C LEU A 300 25.91 16.06 5.26
N SER A 301 25.75 15.42 4.10
CA SER A 301 25.86 13.95 3.97
C SER A 301 27.26 13.45 4.31
N PHE A 302 28.30 14.21 3.97
CA PHE A 302 29.68 13.84 4.27
C PHE A 302 29.98 13.89 5.77
N ILE A 303 29.61 14.98 6.45
CA ILE A 303 29.77 15.10 7.90
C ILE A 303 28.91 14.07 8.64
N GLU A 304 27.67 13.84 8.20
CA GLU A 304 26.79 12.81 8.79
C GLU A 304 27.44 11.42 8.73
N GLN A 305 27.93 11.01 7.55
CA GLN A 305 28.58 9.72 7.38
C GLN A 305 29.82 9.58 8.29
N ARG A 306 30.62 10.64 8.42
CA ARG A 306 31.80 10.67 9.29
C ARG A 306 31.42 10.54 10.75
N VAL A 307 30.48 11.36 11.22
CA VAL A 307 29.98 11.34 12.60
C VAL A 307 29.39 9.97 12.93
N ARG A 308 28.59 9.37 12.05
CA ARG A 308 28.01 8.04 12.24
C ARG A 308 29.08 6.97 12.47
N VAL A 309 30.15 6.96 11.67
CA VAL A 309 31.26 6.03 11.84
C VAL A 309 31.99 6.29 13.15
N GLN A 310 32.24 7.55 13.51
CA GLN A 310 32.94 7.88 14.75
C GLN A 310 32.13 7.52 15.99
N LEU A 311 30.82 7.80 16.01
CA LEU A 311 29.94 7.34 17.09
C LEU A 311 30.06 5.84 17.33
N ALA A 312 30.02 5.04 16.26
CA ALA A 312 30.17 3.57 16.37
C ALA A 312 31.57 3.14 16.86
N ARG A 313 32.63 3.90 16.52
CA ARG A 313 33.99 3.64 17.01
C ARG A 313 34.13 3.92 18.50
N TRP A 314 33.48 4.97 19.01
CA TRP A 314 33.57 5.40 20.40
C TRP A 314 32.62 4.68 21.36
N ALA A 315 31.49 4.18 20.85
CA ALA A 315 30.44 3.63 21.71
C ALA A 315 30.81 2.25 22.30
N HIS A 316 30.67 2.15 23.62
CA HIS A 316 30.69 0.91 24.39
C HIS A 316 29.37 0.76 25.17
N PRO A 317 28.88 -0.46 25.44
CA PRO A 317 27.74 -0.64 26.34
C PRO A 317 28.07 -0.12 27.74
N LEU A 318 27.11 0.54 28.40
CA LEU A 318 27.28 0.99 29.78
C LEU A 318 26.99 -0.14 30.78
N GLU A 319 27.88 -0.34 31.75
CA GLU A 319 27.67 -1.27 32.85
C GLU A 319 26.48 -0.83 33.73
N GLY A 320 25.59 -1.76 34.07
CA GLY A 320 24.43 -1.51 34.93
C GLY A 320 23.27 -0.72 34.29
N ALA A 321 23.37 -0.33 33.02
CA ALA A 321 22.30 0.37 32.30
C ALA A 321 22.16 -0.17 30.86
N PRO A 322 21.38 -1.25 30.65
CA PRO A 322 21.15 -1.84 29.34
C PRO A 322 20.70 -0.80 28.31
N GLY A 323 21.26 -0.85 27.09
CA GLY A 323 20.91 0.07 26.00
C GLY A 323 21.56 1.46 26.08
N ALA A 324 22.06 1.90 27.23
CA ALA A 324 22.89 3.10 27.33
C ALA A 324 24.29 2.85 26.77
N ALA A 325 24.94 3.92 26.32
CA ALA A 325 26.32 3.88 25.83
C ALA A 325 27.24 4.71 26.72
N VAL A 326 28.52 4.35 26.74
CA VAL A 326 29.61 5.19 27.23
C VAL A 326 30.58 5.44 26.09
N MET A 327 30.89 6.71 25.84
CA MET A 327 31.71 7.17 24.73
C MET A 327 33.16 7.28 25.19
N ILE A 328 34.00 6.39 24.68
CA ILE A 328 35.41 6.30 25.03
C ILE A 328 36.23 6.49 23.73
N PRO A 329 37.30 7.31 23.75
CA PRO A 329 38.17 7.44 22.59
C PRO A 329 38.65 6.07 22.08
N PRO A 330 38.53 5.78 20.77
CA PRO A 330 38.83 4.47 20.22
C PRO A 330 40.32 4.16 20.32
N ALA A 331 40.65 2.91 20.66
CA ALA A 331 42.03 2.44 20.67
C ALA A 331 42.67 2.52 19.27
N GLN A 332 44.00 2.66 19.23
CA GLN A 332 44.76 2.65 17.98
C GLN A 332 44.47 1.37 17.17
N GLY A 333 44.19 1.52 15.88
CA GLY A 333 43.85 0.40 14.99
C GLY A 333 42.35 0.07 14.89
N THR A 334 41.48 0.74 15.66
CA THR A 334 40.02 0.58 15.50
C THR A 334 39.58 0.98 14.09
N GLY A 335 38.98 0.04 13.37
CA GLY A 335 38.57 0.22 11.96
C GLY A 335 37.49 1.28 11.75
N TYR A 336 37.23 1.60 10.48
CA TYR A 336 36.24 2.60 10.04
C TYR A 336 35.02 1.98 9.32
N ASN A 337 34.93 0.64 9.27
CA ASN A 337 33.81 -0.05 8.63
C ASN A 337 32.63 -0.14 9.62
N LEU A 338 31.57 0.62 9.36
CA LEU A 338 30.40 0.70 10.22
C LEU A 338 29.70 -0.65 10.41
N GLU A 339 29.57 -1.46 9.36
CA GLU A 339 28.91 -2.76 9.44
C GLU A 339 29.64 -3.72 10.38
N LYS A 340 30.97 -3.73 10.34
CA LYS A 340 31.80 -4.53 11.26
C LYS A 340 31.69 -4.01 12.68
N LEU A 341 31.73 -2.69 12.88
CA LEU A 341 31.59 -2.07 14.20
C LEU A 341 30.20 -2.33 14.82
N ALA A 342 29.14 -2.33 14.00
CA ALA A 342 27.78 -2.61 14.43
C ALA A 342 27.60 -4.05 14.95
N GLN A 343 28.35 -5.00 14.39
CA GLN A 343 28.30 -6.43 14.74
C GLN A 343 29.29 -6.80 15.86
N GLU A 344 30.25 -5.94 16.17
CA GLU A 344 31.27 -6.18 17.18
C GLU A 344 30.65 -6.22 18.58
N LYS A 345 30.78 -7.37 19.25
CA LYS A 345 30.44 -7.49 20.67
C LYS A 345 31.54 -6.84 21.48
N ARG A 346 31.23 -5.68 22.05
CA ARG A 346 32.12 -4.93 22.95
C ARG A 346 31.72 -5.17 24.40
N GLU A 347 32.73 -5.37 25.25
CA GLU A 347 32.53 -5.50 26.69
C GLU A 347 31.90 -4.23 27.28
N PRO A 348 30.97 -4.36 28.25
CA PRO A 348 30.45 -3.23 29.00
C PRO A 348 31.56 -2.47 29.73
N ARG A 349 31.39 -1.15 29.85
CA ARG A 349 32.37 -0.25 30.44
C ARG A 349 31.74 0.60 31.55
N SER A 350 32.57 1.02 32.50
CA SER A 350 32.13 1.83 33.63
C SER A 350 31.81 3.26 33.19
N ALA A 351 30.86 3.90 33.88
CA ALA A 351 30.52 5.31 33.68
C ALA A 351 31.71 6.26 33.90
N MET A 352 32.76 5.83 34.62
CA MET A 352 33.96 6.63 34.88
C MET A 352 34.97 6.62 33.72
N GLU A 353 34.81 5.72 32.74
CA GLU A 353 35.77 5.57 31.64
C GLU A 353 35.51 6.55 30.48
N GLY A 354 34.36 7.23 30.43
CA GLY A 354 34.01 8.15 29.35
C GLY A 354 32.67 8.86 29.55
N GLU A 355 32.18 9.53 28.51
CA GLU A 355 30.92 10.29 28.57
C GLU A 355 29.71 9.36 28.46
N VAL A 356 28.73 9.49 29.37
CA VAL A 356 27.56 8.61 29.43
C VAL A 356 26.41 9.14 28.57
N ILE A 357 25.88 8.29 27.70
CA ILE A 357 24.77 8.59 26.79
C ILE A 357 23.56 7.72 27.16
N ARG A 358 22.54 8.34 27.76
CA ARG A 358 21.28 7.71 28.17
C ARG A 358 20.09 8.15 27.33
N SER A 359 20.20 9.27 26.63
CA SER A 359 19.14 9.87 25.81
C SER A 359 19.67 10.44 24.49
N PHE A 360 18.76 10.81 23.58
CA PHE A 360 19.12 11.58 22.39
C PHE A 360 19.80 12.91 22.71
N ARG A 361 19.35 13.57 23.79
CA ARG A 361 19.90 14.86 24.20
C ARG A 361 21.37 14.71 24.59
N ASP A 362 21.69 13.73 25.42
CA ASP A 362 23.08 13.44 25.83
C ASP A 362 23.96 13.18 24.61
N LEU A 363 23.42 12.48 23.59
CA LEU A 363 24.12 12.23 22.34
C LEU A 363 24.42 13.52 21.56
N VAL A 364 23.44 14.42 21.49
CA VAL A 364 23.60 15.71 20.80
C VAL A 364 24.58 16.61 21.54
N ASP A 365 24.48 16.69 22.87
CA ASP A 365 25.37 17.49 23.72
C ASP A 365 26.82 16.96 23.63
N PHE A 366 27.01 15.63 23.59
CA PHE A 366 28.32 15.02 23.32
C PHE A 366 28.87 15.40 21.94
N LEU A 367 28.03 15.36 20.89
CA LEU A 367 28.45 15.73 19.54
C LEU A 367 28.81 17.21 19.42
N GLU A 368 28.08 18.10 20.09
CA GLU A 368 28.40 19.53 20.16
C GLU A 368 29.82 19.73 20.72
N LEU A 369 30.13 19.10 21.86
CA LEU A 369 31.46 19.15 22.47
C LEU A 369 32.57 18.60 21.55
N GLN A 370 32.32 17.49 20.85
CA GLN A 370 33.32 16.89 19.95
C GLN A 370 33.55 17.70 18.67
N LEU A 371 32.50 18.35 18.14
CA LEU A 371 32.55 19.06 16.87
C LEU A 371 33.07 20.50 17.00
N GLU A 372 32.93 21.13 18.17
CA GLU A 372 33.44 22.48 18.45
C GLU A 372 34.88 22.51 18.97
N ASN A 373 35.40 21.38 19.48
CA ASN A 373 36.75 21.31 20.04
C ASN A 373 37.85 21.35 18.96
N GLU A 374 38.69 22.39 18.94
CA GLU A 374 39.72 22.65 17.92
C GLU A 374 40.70 21.47 17.69
N GLY A 375 40.98 20.65 18.71
CA GLY A 375 41.89 19.49 18.62
C GLY A 375 41.24 18.19 18.11
N GLY A 376 39.94 18.00 18.35
CA GLY A 376 39.17 16.79 18.01
C GLY A 376 38.29 16.94 16.76
N ALA A 377 37.92 18.18 16.40
CA ALA A 377 37.00 18.47 15.31
C ALA A 377 37.47 17.88 13.97
N ARG A 378 38.77 17.78 13.69
CA ARG A 378 39.24 17.28 12.38
C ARG A 378 38.95 15.80 12.16
N GLU A 379 38.96 14.97 13.20
CA GLU A 379 38.65 13.53 13.10
C GLU A 379 37.14 13.28 12.87
N TRP A 380 36.29 14.10 13.49
CA TRP A 380 34.83 13.99 13.39
C TRP A 380 34.26 14.67 12.15
N THR A 381 34.82 15.81 11.74
CA THR A 381 34.33 16.63 10.61
C THR A 381 35.03 16.31 9.29
N GLY A 382 36.20 15.67 9.32
CA GLY A 382 37.03 15.46 8.14
C GLY A 382 37.56 16.75 7.51
N GLY A 383 37.64 17.85 8.27
CA GLY A 383 38.03 19.17 7.76
C GLY A 383 36.91 19.92 7.04
N THR A 384 35.66 19.53 7.27
CA THR A 384 34.47 20.24 6.77
C THR A 384 34.44 21.67 7.33
N GLN A 385 33.95 22.63 6.52
CA GLN A 385 33.87 24.03 6.93
C GLN A 385 32.97 24.23 8.15
N ALA A 386 33.36 25.13 9.06
CA ALA A 386 32.63 25.41 10.30
C ALA A 386 31.15 25.76 10.07
N GLY A 387 30.81 26.47 8.99
CA GLY A 387 29.41 26.76 8.64
C GLY A 387 28.56 25.52 8.39
N THR A 388 29.11 24.49 7.76
CA THR A 388 28.41 23.21 7.53
C THR A 388 28.29 22.41 8.82
N VAL A 389 29.33 22.42 9.68
CA VAL A 389 29.28 21.80 11.02
C VAL A 389 28.18 22.44 11.87
N ASN A 390 28.11 23.76 11.90
CA ASN A 390 27.07 24.49 12.64
C ASN A 390 25.67 24.25 12.05
N ALA A 391 25.54 24.10 10.74
CA ALA A 391 24.28 23.71 10.11
C ALA A 391 23.85 22.28 10.52
N PHE A 392 24.79 21.34 10.58
CA PHE A 392 24.58 19.98 11.04
C PHE A 392 24.11 19.94 12.51
N LEU A 393 24.83 20.61 13.41
CA LEU A 393 24.49 20.70 14.84
C LEU A 393 23.11 21.32 15.07
N ARG A 394 22.83 22.49 14.46
CA ARG A 394 21.51 23.15 14.58
C ARG A 394 20.35 22.20 14.22
N ARG A 395 20.56 21.34 13.24
CA ARG A 395 19.56 20.37 12.81
C ARG A 395 19.38 19.24 13.81
N LEU A 396 20.46 18.73 14.40
CA LEU A 396 20.38 17.75 15.48
C LEU A 396 19.65 18.32 16.70
N HIS A 397 19.95 19.56 17.10
CA HIS A 397 19.22 20.23 18.19
C HIS A 397 17.73 20.38 17.87
N ALA A 398 17.37 20.66 16.61
CA ALA A 398 15.97 20.73 16.20
C ALA A 398 15.25 19.37 16.32
N MET A 399 15.95 18.24 16.21
CA MET A 399 15.36 16.90 16.35
C MET A 399 15.06 16.52 17.81
N VAL A 400 15.82 17.05 18.77
CA VAL A 400 15.65 16.76 20.21
C VAL A 400 14.20 16.94 20.69
N PRO A 401 13.54 18.10 20.49
CA PRO A 401 12.13 18.26 20.89
C PRO A 401 11.14 17.52 19.98
N ARG A 402 11.52 17.15 18.75
CA ARG A 402 10.62 16.57 17.74
C ARG A 402 10.44 15.06 17.91
N PHE A 403 11.52 14.32 18.14
CA PHE A 403 11.46 12.87 18.37
C PHE A 403 12.51 12.35 19.37
N GLY A 404 13.30 13.20 20.02
CA GLY A 404 14.38 12.77 20.92
C GLY A 404 13.92 11.86 22.07
N HIS A 405 12.65 11.97 22.49
CA HIS A 405 12.05 11.08 23.49
C HIS A 405 11.98 9.60 23.03
N LEU A 406 12.03 9.34 21.72
CA LEU A 406 12.11 7.99 21.18
C LEU A 406 13.48 7.35 21.41
N VAL A 407 14.56 8.12 21.60
CA VAL A 407 15.90 7.58 21.82
C VAL A 407 16.28 7.71 23.30
N THR A 408 16.13 6.61 24.04
CA THR A 408 16.38 6.54 25.48
C THR A 408 16.73 5.12 25.90
N HIS A 409 17.64 4.94 26.85
CA HIS A 409 18.06 3.61 27.32
C HIS A 409 16.96 2.83 28.06
N ARG A 410 15.84 3.49 28.40
CA ARG A 410 14.75 2.89 29.18
C ARG A 410 13.79 2.05 28.33
N VAL A 411 13.85 2.18 27.02
CA VAL A 411 12.93 1.50 26.10
C VAL A 411 13.53 0.21 25.58
N ARG A 412 12.66 -0.69 25.13
CA ARG A 412 13.07 -1.78 24.28
C ARG A 412 13.00 -1.30 22.82
N SER A 413 14.11 -1.47 22.11
CA SER A 413 14.14 -1.20 20.67
C SER A 413 13.11 -2.06 19.93
N LEU A 414 12.33 -1.45 19.04
CA LEU A 414 11.39 -2.18 18.20
C LEU A 414 12.15 -3.00 17.16
N GLU A 415 12.22 -4.30 17.39
CA GLU A 415 12.80 -5.27 16.47
C GLU A 415 11.69 -6.07 15.78
N LEU A 416 11.70 -6.06 14.45
CA LEU A 416 10.73 -6.80 13.64
C LEU A 416 11.25 -8.17 13.21
N GLN A 417 12.48 -8.53 13.58
CA GLN A 417 13.14 -9.80 13.28
C GLN A 417 14.01 -10.21 14.48
N GLY A 418 14.23 -11.51 14.66
CA GLY A 418 15.09 -12.04 15.73
C GLY A 418 14.33 -12.45 16.99
N GLU A 419 15.07 -12.62 18.08
CA GLU A 419 14.53 -13.10 19.35
C GLU A 419 13.64 -12.05 20.02
N GLY A 420 12.36 -12.41 20.25
CA GLY A 420 11.37 -11.51 20.82
C GLY A 420 10.76 -10.49 19.85
N ALA A 421 10.97 -10.67 18.54
CA ALA A 421 10.19 -9.98 17.52
C ALA A 421 8.72 -10.45 17.54
N PRO A 422 7.77 -9.60 17.11
CA PRO A 422 6.35 -9.96 17.02
C PRO A 422 6.10 -11.20 16.16
N THR A 423 5.22 -12.07 16.66
CA THR A 423 4.81 -13.30 15.94
C THR A 423 3.50 -13.11 15.18
N GLU A 424 2.82 -12.00 15.40
CA GLU A 424 1.53 -11.67 14.78
C GLU A 424 1.68 -11.39 13.29
N ASN A 425 0.67 -11.76 12.51
CA ASN A 425 0.68 -11.53 11.06
C ASN A 425 0.63 -10.04 10.71
N VAL A 426 -0.08 -9.22 11.49
CA VAL A 426 -0.17 -7.77 11.28
C VAL A 426 0.47 -7.04 12.46
N ILE A 427 1.41 -6.16 12.15
CA ILE A 427 2.12 -5.32 13.12
C ILE A 427 1.77 -3.88 12.79
N VAL A 428 1.05 -3.20 13.68
CA VAL A 428 0.69 -1.80 13.52
C VAL A 428 1.66 -0.96 14.32
N VAL A 429 2.29 0.00 13.65
CA VAL A 429 3.17 0.99 14.28
C VAL A 429 2.50 2.34 14.18
N ASP A 430 2.03 2.83 15.31
CA ASP A 430 1.49 4.17 15.44
C ASP A 430 2.61 5.21 15.35
N ILE A 431 2.40 6.20 14.49
CA ILE A 431 3.27 7.35 14.31
C ILE A 431 2.48 8.65 14.25
N ASN A 432 1.15 8.61 14.46
CA ASN A 432 0.27 9.74 14.22
C ASN A 432 0.60 10.95 15.11
N SER A 433 0.98 10.68 16.37
CA SER A 433 1.27 11.70 17.39
C SER A 433 2.65 12.32 17.24
N LEU A 434 3.52 11.74 16.40
CA LEU A 434 4.88 12.21 16.19
C LEU A 434 4.93 13.41 15.24
N HIS A 435 5.91 14.28 15.47
CA HIS A 435 6.31 15.29 14.49
C HIS A 435 6.72 14.62 13.17
N GLU A 436 6.60 15.33 12.04
CA GLU A 436 6.90 14.81 10.70
C GLU A 436 8.27 14.13 10.60
N ASP A 437 9.32 14.77 11.12
CA ASP A 437 10.67 14.18 11.21
C ASP A 437 10.71 12.88 12.02
N GLY A 438 9.95 12.81 13.11
CA GLY A 438 9.81 11.59 13.91
C GLY A 438 9.15 10.48 13.11
N GLN A 439 8.09 10.79 12.38
CA GLN A 439 7.43 9.82 11.48
C GLN A 439 8.40 9.28 10.43
N ARG A 440 9.15 10.17 9.74
CA ARG A 440 10.18 9.78 8.77
C ARG A 440 11.29 8.94 9.39
N PHE A 441 11.72 9.28 10.61
CA PHE A 441 12.72 8.52 11.36
C PHE A 441 12.26 7.10 11.70
N VAL A 442 11.04 6.95 12.22
CA VAL A 442 10.46 5.65 12.56
C VAL A 442 10.30 4.79 11.31
N VAL A 443 9.72 5.33 10.23
CA VAL A 443 9.56 4.60 8.96
C VAL A 443 10.94 4.20 8.41
N GLY A 444 11.88 5.14 8.32
CA GLY A 444 13.23 4.87 7.79
C GLY A 444 13.98 3.79 8.57
N SER A 445 13.97 3.87 9.90
CA SER A 445 14.66 2.90 10.76
C SER A 445 14.08 1.49 10.63
N LEU A 446 12.75 1.35 10.63
CA LEU A 446 12.08 0.04 10.52
C LEU A 446 12.21 -0.57 9.13
N LEU A 447 12.02 0.22 8.06
CA LEU A 447 12.15 -0.27 6.69
C LEU A 447 13.58 -0.71 6.38
N SER A 448 14.57 0.09 6.81
CA SER A 448 15.98 -0.27 6.67
C SER A 448 16.30 -1.55 7.42
N SER A 449 15.80 -1.70 8.65
CA SER A 449 16.02 -2.90 9.45
C SER A 449 15.41 -4.16 8.80
N ILE A 450 14.21 -4.08 8.22
CA ILE A 450 13.58 -5.20 7.51
C ILE A 450 14.40 -5.56 6.26
N PHE A 451 14.77 -4.55 5.47
CA PHE A 451 15.46 -4.76 4.21
C PHE A 451 16.85 -5.38 4.42
N GLU A 452 17.64 -4.84 5.35
CA GLU A 452 18.97 -5.39 5.72
C GLU A 452 18.88 -6.80 6.30
N ALA A 453 17.81 -7.13 7.03
CA ALA A 453 17.59 -8.49 7.53
C ALA A 453 17.26 -9.46 6.38
N LYS A 454 16.48 -9.02 5.41
CA LYS A 454 16.09 -9.81 4.24
C LYS A 454 17.20 -10.01 3.22
N GLU A 455 18.09 -9.04 3.05
CA GLU A 455 19.30 -9.19 2.22
C GLU A 455 20.23 -10.28 2.76
N ARG A 456 20.30 -10.46 4.09
CA ARG A 456 21.09 -11.52 4.74
C ARG A 456 20.34 -12.84 4.87
N GLY A 457 19.02 -12.81 4.73
CA GLY A 457 18.12 -13.91 5.04
C GLY A 457 17.63 -14.67 3.82
N ARG A 458 16.38 -15.16 3.92
CA ARG A 458 15.67 -15.83 2.82
C ARG A 458 14.49 -14.96 2.38
N ARG A 459 14.11 -15.10 1.09
CA ARG A 459 12.94 -14.46 0.51
C ARG A 459 11.68 -14.69 1.35
N PHE A 460 11.37 -15.95 1.65
CA PHE A 460 10.21 -16.32 2.45
C PHE A 460 10.54 -16.42 3.94
N PRO A 461 9.58 -16.13 4.84
CA PRO A 461 8.19 -15.68 4.56
C PRO A 461 8.10 -14.23 4.08
N LEU A 462 7.01 -13.85 3.41
CA LEU A 462 6.87 -12.50 2.83
C LEU A 462 6.66 -11.43 3.92
N HIS A 463 7.13 -10.21 3.63
CA HIS A 463 6.94 -9.03 4.47
C HIS A 463 6.24 -7.95 3.65
N PHE A 464 4.97 -7.72 3.93
CA PHE A 464 4.19 -6.62 3.37
C PHE A 464 4.44 -5.35 4.19
N ILE A 465 4.62 -4.23 3.51
CA ILE A 465 4.75 -2.90 4.12
C ILE A 465 3.59 -2.07 3.58
N VAL A 466 2.70 -1.62 4.47
CA VAL A 466 1.63 -0.69 4.13
C VAL A 466 2.03 0.70 4.58
N LEU A 467 2.21 1.60 3.62
CA LEU A 467 2.62 2.97 3.88
C LEU A 467 1.66 3.92 3.16
N ASP A 468 0.86 4.64 3.94
CA ASP A 468 0.01 5.73 3.46
C ASP A 468 0.80 7.03 3.34
N GLU A 469 0.28 8.00 2.59
CA GLU A 469 0.94 9.28 2.28
C GLU A 469 2.36 9.10 1.70
N LEU A 470 2.53 8.19 0.74
CA LEU A 470 3.85 7.85 0.20
C LEU A 470 4.65 9.05 -0.34
N ASN A 471 3.97 10.11 -0.80
CA ASN A 471 4.57 11.36 -1.26
C ASN A 471 5.32 12.11 -0.14
N LYS A 472 4.97 11.91 1.13
CA LYS A 472 5.67 12.44 2.29
C LYS A 472 7.04 11.78 2.51
N TYR A 473 7.11 10.47 2.25
CA TYR A 473 8.29 9.66 2.54
C TYR A 473 9.23 9.51 1.33
N ALA A 474 8.66 9.51 0.12
CA ALA A 474 9.39 9.45 -1.14
C ALA A 474 8.81 10.45 -2.17
N PRO A 475 8.97 11.76 -1.94
CA PRO A 475 8.51 12.78 -2.88
C PRO A 475 9.17 12.64 -4.25
N ARG A 476 8.48 13.10 -5.29
CA ARG A 476 8.98 13.09 -6.68
C ARG A 476 10.33 13.81 -6.80
N GLN A 477 10.51 14.90 -6.08
CA GLN A 477 11.73 15.71 -6.10
C GLN A 477 12.52 15.59 -4.81
N GLY A 478 13.81 15.92 -4.90
CA GLY A 478 14.85 15.81 -3.87
C GLY A 478 15.21 14.39 -3.45
N SER A 479 16.12 14.33 -2.47
CA SER A 479 16.71 13.09 -1.97
C SER A 479 16.63 13.03 -0.45
N SER A 480 16.45 11.82 0.07
CA SER A 480 16.58 11.52 1.50
C SER A 480 16.95 10.04 1.67
N PRO A 481 17.61 9.66 2.77
CA PRO A 481 17.95 8.25 3.01
C PRO A 481 16.71 7.34 3.05
N LEU A 482 15.57 7.83 3.54
CA LEU A 482 14.31 7.07 3.51
C LEU A 482 13.80 6.85 2.09
N LYS A 483 13.85 7.89 1.24
CA LYS A 483 13.47 7.76 -0.18
C LYS A 483 14.36 6.73 -0.89
N GLU A 484 15.66 6.75 -0.64
CA GLU A 484 16.61 5.76 -1.20
C GLU A 484 16.24 4.33 -0.79
N VAL A 485 15.93 4.10 0.49
CA VAL A 485 15.46 2.78 0.98
C VAL A 485 14.16 2.35 0.29
N LEU A 486 13.20 3.26 0.11
CA LEU A 486 11.93 2.95 -0.58
C LEU A 486 12.13 2.64 -2.07
N VAL A 487 13.04 3.36 -2.75
CA VAL A 487 13.44 3.08 -4.13
C VAL A 487 14.09 1.70 -4.23
N ASP A 488 14.97 1.35 -3.28
CA ASP A 488 15.59 0.04 -3.20
C ASP A 488 14.58 -1.08 -2.96
N ILE A 489 13.60 -0.86 -2.08
CA ILE A 489 12.50 -1.80 -1.86
C ILE A 489 11.69 -1.97 -3.16
N ALA A 490 11.35 -0.90 -3.87
CA ALA A 490 10.60 -1.01 -5.12
C ALA A 490 11.41 -1.70 -6.23
N ALA A 491 12.72 -1.50 -6.30
CA ALA A 491 13.58 -2.07 -7.33
C ALA A 491 13.97 -3.53 -7.05
N ARG A 492 14.30 -3.85 -5.79
CA ARG A 492 14.93 -5.11 -5.36
C ARG A 492 14.12 -5.86 -4.30
N GLY A 493 13.23 -5.20 -3.56
CA GLY A 493 12.46 -5.81 -2.47
C GLY A 493 11.67 -7.05 -2.86
N ARG A 494 11.14 -7.09 -4.09
CA ARG A 494 10.40 -8.26 -4.60
C ARG A 494 11.20 -9.58 -4.56
N SER A 495 12.49 -9.55 -4.89
CA SER A 495 13.33 -10.76 -4.86
C SER A 495 13.71 -11.18 -3.44
N LEU A 496 13.70 -10.22 -2.52
CA LEU A 496 13.97 -10.40 -1.09
C LEU A 496 12.70 -10.74 -0.28
N GLY A 497 11.53 -10.73 -0.92
CA GLY A 497 10.24 -11.00 -0.27
C GLY A 497 9.75 -9.85 0.60
N VAL A 498 10.15 -8.61 0.26
CA VAL A 498 9.66 -7.36 0.84
C VAL A 498 8.75 -6.68 -0.18
N ILE A 499 7.46 -6.64 0.11
CA ILE A 499 6.41 -6.15 -0.78
C ILE A 499 5.86 -4.83 -0.24
N LEU A 500 5.76 -3.82 -1.09
CA LEU A 500 5.29 -2.48 -0.72
C LEU A 500 3.85 -2.31 -1.20
N ILE A 501 2.94 -1.95 -0.31
CA ILE A 501 1.57 -1.51 -0.60
C ILE A 501 1.54 -0.03 -0.25
N GLY A 502 1.80 0.81 -1.25
CA GLY A 502 1.86 2.26 -1.10
C GLY A 502 0.50 2.89 -1.36
N ALA A 503 0.11 3.86 -0.52
CA ALA A 503 -1.05 4.70 -0.76
C ALA A 503 -0.66 6.19 -0.80
N GLN A 504 -1.29 6.94 -1.71
CA GLN A 504 -1.02 8.37 -1.90
C GLN A 504 -2.24 9.11 -2.47
N GLN A 505 -2.29 10.43 -2.27
CA GLN A 505 -3.36 11.23 -2.90
C GLN A 505 -3.13 11.36 -4.40
N SER A 506 -1.92 11.79 -4.76
CA SER A 506 -1.45 11.96 -6.13
C SER A 506 -0.26 11.04 -6.37
N ALA A 507 -0.36 10.14 -7.34
CA ALA A 507 0.77 9.30 -7.74
C ALA A 507 1.85 10.12 -8.47
N SER A 508 1.48 11.26 -9.08
CA SER A 508 2.42 12.15 -9.76
C SER A 508 3.44 12.81 -8.83
N ASP A 509 3.08 12.98 -7.55
CA ASP A 509 3.89 13.60 -6.49
C ASP A 509 4.88 12.63 -5.83
N VAL A 510 4.85 11.34 -6.19
CA VAL A 510 5.73 10.30 -5.66
C VAL A 510 6.90 10.05 -6.62
N GLU A 511 8.03 9.60 -6.09
CA GLU A 511 9.15 9.10 -6.89
C GLU A 511 8.68 8.05 -7.92
N GLY A 512 8.92 8.35 -9.20
CA GLY A 512 8.42 7.55 -10.30
C GLY A 512 8.98 6.13 -10.34
N ALA A 513 10.19 5.91 -9.81
CA ALA A 513 10.73 4.55 -9.69
C ALA A 513 9.86 3.66 -8.78
N ILE A 514 9.25 4.21 -7.73
CA ILE A 514 8.42 3.44 -6.80
C ILE A 514 7.10 3.06 -7.47
N THR A 515 6.41 4.04 -8.05
CA THR A 515 5.09 3.82 -8.66
C THR A 515 5.13 3.02 -9.96
N ARG A 516 6.21 3.13 -10.76
CA ARG A 516 6.37 2.32 -11.98
C ARG A 516 6.68 0.86 -11.70
N ASN A 517 7.40 0.57 -10.61
CA ASN A 517 7.71 -0.81 -10.21
C ASN A 517 6.53 -1.54 -9.55
N ALA A 518 5.45 -0.83 -9.18
CA ALA A 518 4.22 -1.46 -8.73
C ALA A 518 3.51 -2.14 -9.90
N ALA A 519 3.44 -3.48 -9.83
CA ALA A 519 2.74 -4.30 -10.82
C ALA A 519 1.23 -4.17 -10.68
N ILE A 520 0.73 -3.99 -9.46
CA ILE A 520 -0.68 -3.76 -9.17
C ILE A 520 -0.91 -2.26 -8.98
N ARG A 521 -1.82 -1.68 -9.74
CA ARG A 521 -2.21 -0.26 -9.59
C ARG A 521 -3.70 -0.17 -9.33
N VAL A 522 -4.05 0.59 -8.32
CA VAL A 522 -5.44 0.80 -7.92
C VAL A 522 -5.71 2.28 -7.86
N VAL A 523 -6.74 2.71 -8.59
CA VAL A 523 -7.09 4.11 -8.75
C VAL A 523 -8.48 4.33 -8.18
N GLY A 524 -8.56 5.07 -7.07
CA GLY A 524 -9.80 5.64 -6.57
C GLY A 524 -10.17 6.91 -7.32
N ARG A 525 -10.99 7.76 -6.70
CA ARG A 525 -11.38 9.03 -7.32
C ARG A 525 -10.16 9.93 -7.54
N LEU A 526 -9.98 10.47 -8.76
CA LEU A 526 -8.88 11.40 -9.07
C LEU A 526 -9.37 12.86 -9.11
N ASP A 527 -8.45 13.79 -8.86
CA ASP A 527 -8.67 15.19 -9.22
C ASP A 527 -8.55 15.37 -10.75
N GLY A 528 -9.21 16.39 -11.31
CA GLY A 528 -9.17 16.67 -12.75
C GLY A 528 -7.75 16.86 -13.27
N ALA A 529 -6.91 17.65 -12.58
CA ALA A 529 -5.53 17.89 -12.99
C ALA A 529 -4.68 16.61 -12.87
N GLU A 530 -4.78 15.92 -11.73
CA GLU A 530 -4.04 14.68 -11.47
C GLU A 530 -4.37 13.59 -12.50
N SER A 531 -5.63 13.50 -12.94
CA SER A 531 -6.04 12.52 -13.94
C SER A 531 -5.25 12.63 -15.25
N THR A 532 -4.78 13.83 -15.61
CA THR A 532 -4.03 14.07 -16.85
C THR A 532 -2.54 13.72 -16.74
N ALA A 533 -2.05 13.42 -15.55
CA ALA A 533 -0.64 13.11 -15.34
C ALA A 533 -0.21 11.84 -16.09
N ASP A 534 1.02 11.85 -16.62
CA ASP A 534 1.57 10.78 -17.46
C ASP A 534 1.53 9.39 -16.81
N ILE A 535 1.57 9.36 -15.47
CA ILE A 535 1.52 8.13 -14.69
C ILE A 535 0.21 7.35 -14.87
N TYR A 536 -0.90 8.01 -15.26
CA TYR A 536 -2.20 7.38 -15.51
C TYR A 536 -2.47 7.05 -16.98
N ARG A 537 -1.44 7.08 -17.84
CA ARG A 537 -1.60 6.74 -19.27
C ARG A 537 -2.02 5.27 -19.52
N PHE A 538 -1.90 4.40 -18.52
CA PHE A 538 -2.47 3.04 -18.56
C PHE A 538 -4.01 3.03 -18.53
N LEU A 539 -4.64 4.11 -18.05
CA LEU A 539 -6.08 4.34 -18.17
C LEU A 539 -6.38 5.03 -19.51
N THR A 540 -7.45 4.62 -20.20
CA THR A 540 -7.91 5.33 -21.41
C THR A 540 -8.57 6.66 -21.05
N PRO A 541 -8.67 7.62 -21.99
CA PRO A 541 -9.23 8.94 -21.71
C PRO A 541 -10.61 8.88 -21.02
N GLU A 542 -11.47 7.97 -21.47
CA GLU A 542 -12.82 7.77 -20.93
C GLU A 542 -12.77 7.27 -19.48
N VAL A 543 -11.88 6.32 -19.20
CA VAL A 543 -11.68 5.76 -17.86
C VAL A 543 -11.10 6.81 -16.91
N ARG A 544 -10.20 7.67 -17.40
CA ARG A 544 -9.65 8.79 -16.61
C ARG A 544 -10.72 9.83 -16.27
N GLU A 545 -11.55 10.21 -17.23
CA GLU A 545 -12.67 11.14 -16.98
C GLU A 545 -13.64 10.54 -15.95
N ARG A 546 -13.94 9.25 -16.07
CA ARG A 546 -14.77 8.53 -15.09
C ARG A 546 -14.13 8.46 -13.71
N ALA A 547 -12.81 8.27 -13.63
CA ALA A 547 -12.08 8.27 -12.37
C ALA A 547 -12.31 9.56 -11.56
N THR A 548 -12.55 10.71 -12.20
CA THR A 548 -12.85 11.97 -11.49
C THR A 548 -14.22 11.99 -10.79
N ARG A 549 -15.12 11.09 -11.20
CA ARG A 549 -16.53 10.99 -10.76
C ARG A 549 -16.84 9.72 -9.96
N LEU A 550 -15.83 8.91 -9.62
CA LEU A 550 -16.05 7.68 -8.85
C LEU A 550 -16.70 7.99 -7.49
N LEU A 551 -17.70 7.17 -7.15
CA LEU A 551 -18.33 7.18 -5.84
C LEU A 551 -17.40 6.52 -4.79
N PRO A 552 -17.60 6.82 -3.49
CA PRO A 552 -16.94 6.08 -2.42
C PRO A 552 -17.13 4.56 -2.55
N GLY A 553 -16.05 3.81 -2.32
CA GLY A 553 -16.00 2.35 -2.48
C GLY A 553 -15.77 1.86 -3.91
N ALA A 554 -15.90 2.72 -4.94
CA ALA A 554 -15.60 2.38 -6.32
C ALA A 554 -14.14 2.73 -6.67
N MET A 555 -13.44 1.80 -7.29
CA MET A 555 -12.03 1.93 -7.68
C MET A 555 -11.81 1.25 -9.03
N ILE A 556 -10.63 1.43 -9.61
CA ILE A 556 -10.19 0.80 -10.86
C ILE A 556 -8.91 0.03 -10.59
N LEU A 557 -8.87 -1.25 -10.99
CA LEU A 557 -7.73 -2.14 -10.88
C LEU A 557 -7.02 -2.26 -12.23
N ASP A 558 -5.73 -2.02 -12.26
CA ASP A 558 -4.82 -2.37 -13.35
C ASP A 558 -3.84 -3.44 -12.83
N GLN A 559 -3.71 -4.53 -13.58
CA GLN A 559 -2.78 -5.62 -13.31
C GLN A 559 -2.26 -6.21 -14.62
N PRO A 560 -1.05 -6.78 -14.68
CA PRO A 560 -0.40 -7.07 -15.95
C PRO A 560 -1.08 -8.14 -16.82
N ILE A 561 -1.81 -9.07 -16.20
CA ILE A 561 -2.45 -10.18 -16.93
C ILE A 561 -3.75 -9.76 -17.64
N ILE A 562 -4.42 -8.71 -17.17
CA ILE A 562 -5.66 -8.21 -17.78
C ILE A 562 -5.31 -6.96 -18.62
N PRO A 563 -5.50 -6.99 -19.94
CA PRO A 563 -5.05 -5.90 -20.83
C PRO A 563 -5.95 -4.65 -20.78
N ALA A 564 -6.80 -4.53 -19.76
CA ALA A 564 -7.63 -3.36 -19.53
C ALA A 564 -7.84 -3.11 -18.04
N PRO A 565 -7.91 -1.83 -17.61
CA PRO A 565 -8.29 -1.49 -16.24
C PRO A 565 -9.73 -1.89 -15.96
N ILE A 566 -9.96 -2.59 -14.84
CA ILE A 566 -11.26 -3.11 -14.44
C ILE A 566 -11.82 -2.34 -13.25
N PRO A 567 -12.97 -1.65 -13.39
CA PRO A 567 -13.65 -1.05 -12.26
C PRO A 567 -14.19 -2.10 -11.30
N PHE A 568 -14.11 -1.80 -10.01
CA PHE A 568 -14.56 -2.70 -8.98
C PHE A 568 -15.06 -1.94 -7.75
N ARG A 569 -15.77 -2.67 -6.90
CA ARG A 569 -16.11 -2.29 -5.53
C ARG A 569 -15.68 -3.41 -4.59
N PHE A 570 -15.38 -3.06 -3.35
CA PHE A 570 -15.08 -4.01 -2.30
C PHE A 570 -16.08 -3.85 -1.14
N PRO A 571 -16.38 -4.93 -0.39
CA PRO A 571 -17.40 -4.89 0.65
C PRO A 571 -17.05 -3.90 1.76
N PHE A 572 -18.07 -3.42 2.47
CA PHE A 572 -17.85 -2.61 3.67
C PHE A 572 -17.09 -3.43 4.73
N PRO A 573 -16.06 -2.87 5.38
CA PRO A 573 -15.25 -3.59 6.37
C PRO A 573 -16.09 -4.19 7.50
N ASN A 574 -15.74 -5.40 7.88
CA ASN A 574 -16.31 -6.19 8.97
C ASN A 574 -15.55 -6.04 10.31
N TYR A 575 -14.59 -5.12 10.35
CA TYR A 575 -13.76 -4.77 11.49
C TYR A 575 -13.85 -3.27 11.77
N ALA A 576 -13.64 -2.87 13.02
CA ALA A 576 -13.67 -1.47 13.40
C ALA A 576 -12.47 -0.73 12.79
N THR A 577 -12.76 0.36 12.09
CA THR A 577 -11.74 1.27 11.55
C THR A 577 -11.60 2.52 12.41
N ARG A 578 -12.37 2.63 13.48
CA ARG A 578 -12.40 3.74 14.44
C ARG A 578 -12.85 3.26 15.81
N ALA A 579 -12.48 3.99 16.85
CA ALA A 579 -12.87 3.69 18.23
C ALA A 579 -14.39 3.70 18.44
N ASP A 580 -15.11 4.62 17.79
CA ASP A 580 -16.57 4.77 17.90
C ASP A 580 -17.35 3.66 17.16
N GLU A 581 -16.68 2.89 16.30
CA GLU A 581 -17.27 1.73 15.64
C GLU A 581 -17.28 0.49 16.52
N ILE A 582 -16.50 0.45 17.60
CA ILE A 582 -16.40 -0.71 18.50
C ILE A 582 -17.75 -0.90 19.21
N PRO A 583 -18.38 -2.09 19.14
CA PRO A 583 -19.59 -2.38 19.89
C PRO A 583 -19.40 -2.14 21.39
N GLN A 584 -20.36 -1.49 22.03
CA GLN A 584 -20.44 -1.41 23.49
C GLN A 584 -20.91 -2.76 24.02
N MET A 585 -20.01 -3.73 24.10
CA MET A 585 -20.25 -5.07 24.66
C MET A 585 -19.34 -5.27 25.87
N THR A 586 -19.78 -6.06 26.84
CA THR A 586 -18.91 -6.49 27.96
C THR A 586 -17.80 -7.42 27.44
N GLU A 587 -16.64 -7.48 28.11
CA GLU A 587 -15.52 -8.36 27.71
C GLU A 587 -15.96 -9.83 27.58
N VAL A 588 -16.89 -10.27 28.43
CA VAL A 588 -17.47 -11.62 28.40
C VAL A 588 -18.31 -11.86 27.14
N GLU A 589 -19.08 -10.87 26.68
CA GLU A 589 -19.86 -10.94 25.44
C GLU A 589 -18.96 -10.92 24.20
N MET A 590 -17.86 -10.17 24.25
CA MET A 590 -16.84 -10.20 23.20
C MET A 590 -16.14 -11.57 23.13
N GLU A 591 -15.65 -12.10 24.25
CA GLU A 591 -15.00 -13.42 24.28
C GLU A 591 -15.95 -14.55 23.84
N GLN A 592 -17.22 -14.50 24.23
CA GLN A 592 -18.21 -15.47 23.76
C GLN A 592 -18.52 -15.33 22.26
N ALA A 593 -18.48 -14.13 21.69
CA ALA A 593 -18.57 -13.93 20.25
C ALA A 593 -17.35 -14.50 19.49
N PHE A 594 -16.17 -14.54 20.12
CA PHE A 594 -14.94 -15.14 19.59
C PHE A 594 -14.87 -16.67 19.76
N LEU A 595 -15.40 -17.24 20.85
CA LEU A 595 -15.33 -18.68 21.14
C LEU A 595 -16.37 -19.54 20.39
N PHE A 596 -17.46 -18.93 19.89
CA PHE A 596 -18.53 -19.63 19.17
C PHE A 596 -18.55 -19.39 17.65
N ARG A 597 -17.48 -18.82 17.06
CA ARG A 597 -17.42 -18.53 15.61
C ARG A 597 -16.41 -19.35 14.83
#